data_AF-A0A7S1MKL6-F1
#
_entry.id   AF-A0A7S1MKL6-F1
#
_cell.length_a   1.000
_cell.length_b   1.000
_cell.length_c   1.000
_cell.angle_alpha   90.00
_cell.angle_beta   90.00
_cell.angle_gamma   90.00
#
_symmetry.space_group_name_H-M   'P 1'
#
loop_
_entity.id
_entity.type
_entity.pdbx_description
1 polymer ?
#
loop_
_entity_poly.entity_id
_entity_poly.type
_entity_poly.pdbx_seq_one_letter_code
_entity_poly.pdbx_strand_id
1 'polypeptide(L)'
;PICKLPEPPVIEPPVIVQPAMLLYHLGVLVALAPGAPALRQMLPRGSDSAESRESGGARGQRLPMPKQVAWLHFRKCGTSFINTLVHHKDLCPNWPDDVVMEMAEDKDEYRFYNENRLDALCPEGFSRTYESPPGCAGIGDAFDQNEGRVMGFFRQPEQRLVSDWYQDGVEKAVPRPLDAYYINETAGCAVKSLTRQGAFRHNVPAWAGPMDQFALEPCTTLPVPTEDEVKSAVERVKRMAFVGLTEEWALSICLFHAMYGGRCVDYELMNTRPNSKKRSGTNYSTEELKGRLKGWTDPWDGPVYEAAREIFWRRIAEYGVEKTACAEQCLQDY
;
A
#
# COMPACT_ATOMS: atom_id res chain seq x y z
N PRO A 1 -1.39 53.72 -12.06
CA PRO A 1 -2.54 53.48 -11.16
C PRO A 1 -2.60 51.98 -10.79
N ILE A 2 -2.13 51.67 -9.58
CA ILE A 2 -2.03 50.30 -9.05
C ILE A 2 -3.41 49.89 -8.55
N CYS A 3 -3.99 48.83 -9.13
CA CYS A 3 -5.24 48.24 -8.64
C CYS A 3 -4.97 47.55 -7.29
N LYS A 4 -5.52 48.12 -6.21
CA LYS A 4 -5.63 47.44 -4.92
C LYS A 4 -6.80 46.45 -5.00
N LEU A 5 -6.51 45.18 -4.72
CA LEU A 5 -7.55 44.17 -4.48
C LEU A 5 -8.18 44.40 -3.10
N PRO A 6 -9.48 44.10 -2.93
CA PRO A 6 -10.17 44.25 -1.65
C PRO A 6 -9.69 43.22 -0.63
N GLU A 7 -9.64 43.65 0.64
CA GLU A 7 -9.28 42.78 1.76
C GLU A 7 -10.36 41.70 1.97
N PRO A 8 -9.96 40.47 2.34
CA PRO A 8 -10.90 39.38 2.60
C PRO A 8 -11.72 39.64 3.87
N PRO A 9 -12.97 39.14 3.95
CA PRO A 9 -13.81 39.31 5.12
C PRO A 9 -13.27 38.54 6.32
N VAL A 10 -13.35 39.18 7.49
CA VAL A 10 -13.03 38.59 8.80
C VAL A 10 -14.11 37.55 9.12
N ILE A 11 -13.70 36.29 9.26
CA ILE A 11 -14.58 35.19 9.68
C ILE A 11 -14.48 35.06 11.20
N GLU A 12 -15.59 35.26 11.90
CA GLU A 12 -15.68 35.03 13.34
C GLU A 12 -15.65 33.52 13.67
N PRO A 13 -15.02 33.11 14.79
CA PRO A 13 -14.91 31.71 15.17
C PRO A 13 -16.27 31.15 15.64
N PRO A 14 -16.54 29.86 15.38
CA PRO A 14 -17.80 29.24 15.76
C PRO A 14 -17.91 29.06 17.28
N VAL A 15 -19.12 29.30 17.80
CA VAL A 15 -19.52 29.07 19.18
C VAL A 15 -19.53 27.56 19.48
N ILE A 16 -18.68 27.13 20.41
CA ILE A 16 -18.61 25.73 20.87
C ILE A 16 -19.72 25.49 21.91
N VAL A 17 -20.70 24.65 21.57
CA VAL A 17 -21.71 24.14 22.50
C VAL A 17 -21.27 22.78 23.01
N GLN A 18 -21.03 22.65 24.32
CA GLN A 18 -20.72 21.37 24.97
C GLN A 18 -21.99 20.51 25.14
N PRO A 19 -21.99 19.21 24.79
CA PRO A 19 -23.07 18.31 25.17
C PRO A 19 -22.79 17.65 26.52
N ALA A 20 -23.82 17.64 27.37
CA ALA A 20 -23.85 16.95 28.65
C ALA A 20 -23.76 15.42 28.48
N MET A 21 -22.86 14.79 29.24
CA MET A 21 -22.78 13.33 29.37
C MET A 21 -23.90 12.80 30.26
N LEU A 22 -24.69 11.86 29.76
CA LEU A 22 -25.57 10.99 30.55
C LEU A 22 -24.85 9.64 30.78
N LEU A 23 -24.58 9.32 32.04
CA LEU A 23 -24.10 8.02 32.50
C LEU A 23 -25.26 7.03 32.58
N TYR A 24 -25.15 5.89 31.87
CA TYR A 24 -25.98 4.71 32.09
C TYR A 24 -25.09 3.55 32.56
N HIS A 25 -25.31 3.12 33.80
CA HIS A 25 -24.77 1.87 34.34
C HIS A 25 -25.73 0.72 34.02
N LEU A 26 -25.21 -0.34 33.40
CA LEU A 26 -25.83 -1.66 33.42
C LEU A 26 -24.73 -2.70 33.59
N GLY A 27 -24.73 -3.30 34.77
CA GLY A 27 -23.80 -4.35 35.17
C GLY A 27 -24.18 -5.69 34.56
N VAL A 28 -23.15 -6.43 34.12
CA VAL A 28 -23.25 -7.85 33.83
C VAL A 28 -22.19 -8.55 34.67
N LEU A 29 -22.66 -9.34 35.63
CA LEU A 29 -21.90 -10.29 36.43
C LEU A 29 -21.58 -11.51 35.55
N VAL A 30 -20.30 -11.79 35.33
CA VAL A 30 -19.82 -13.09 34.84
C VAL A 30 -19.02 -13.76 35.96
N ALA A 31 -19.48 -14.94 36.36
CA ALA A 31 -18.87 -15.77 37.38
C ALA A 31 -17.54 -16.36 36.90
N LEU A 32 -16.50 -16.23 37.72
CA LEU A 32 -15.21 -16.90 37.56
C LEU A 32 -15.26 -18.28 38.21
N ALA A 33 -14.86 -19.33 37.48
CA ALA A 33 -14.50 -20.63 38.04
C ALA A 33 -12.96 -20.78 38.00
N PRO A 34 -12.30 -21.22 39.09
CA PRO A 34 -10.86 -21.43 39.11
C PRO A 34 -10.50 -22.90 38.87
N GLY A 35 -9.37 -23.13 38.17
CA GLY A 35 -8.61 -24.37 38.33
C GLY A 35 -8.07 -24.99 37.04
N ALA A 36 -6.78 -24.76 36.76
CA ALA A 36 -5.73 -25.79 36.78
C ALA A 36 -4.48 -25.31 36.01
N PRO A 37 -3.27 -25.43 36.58
CA PRO A 37 -2.02 -25.19 35.87
C PRO A 37 -1.49 -26.51 35.29
N ALA A 38 -0.93 -26.48 34.08
CA ALA A 38 -0.05 -27.56 33.62
C ALA A 38 1.03 -27.05 32.68
N LEU A 39 2.28 -27.23 33.14
CA LEU A 39 3.54 -27.18 32.44
C LEU A 39 3.44 -27.62 30.96
N ARG A 40 3.96 -26.79 30.06
CA ARG A 40 4.40 -27.25 28.74
C ARG A 40 5.91 -27.43 28.76
N GLN A 41 6.33 -28.69 28.79
CA GLN A 41 7.72 -29.11 28.67
C GLN A 41 8.28 -28.68 27.31
N MET A 42 9.48 -28.12 27.33
CA MET A 42 10.33 -27.94 26.17
C MET A 42 10.73 -29.32 25.65
N LEU A 43 10.33 -29.65 24.42
CA LEU A 43 10.89 -30.79 23.68
C LEU A 43 11.94 -30.27 22.68
N PRO A 44 13.02 -31.03 22.41
CA PRO A 44 14.10 -30.58 21.55
C PRO A 44 13.67 -30.59 20.07
N ARG A 45 14.16 -29.59 19.32
CA ARG A 45 14.07 -29.51 17.86
C ARG A 45 14.86 -30.68 17.25
N GLY A 46 14.14 -31.67 16.70
CA GLY A 46 14.69 -32.66 15.78
C GLY A 46 14.89 -32.03 14.41
N SER A 47 16.13 -32.02 13.94
CA SER A 47 16.51 -31.66 12.57
C SER A 47 16.25 -32.85 11.66
N ASP A 48 15.02 -33.01 11.18
CA ASP A 48 14.71 -33.97 10.13
C ASP A 48 14.57 -33.23 8.79
N SER A 49 15.53 -33.51 7.91
CA SER A 49 15.55 -33.15 6.51
C SER A 49 14.32 -33.72 5.80
N ALA A 50 13.34 -32.85 5.55
CA ALA A 50 12.20 -33.15 4.71
C ALA A 50 12.64 -33.27 3.24
N GLU A 51 12.78 -34.50 2.76
CA GLU A 51 12.74 -34.80 1.32
C GLU A 51 11.34 -34.47 0.79
N SER A 52 11.24 -33.36 0.08
CA SER A 52 10.00 -32.89 -0.55
C SER A 52 9.60 -33.81 -1.70
N ARG A 53 8.42 -34.44 -1.58
CA ARG A 53 7.74 -35.10 -2.70
C ARG A 53 7.41 -34.06 -3.78
N GLU A 54 8.07 -34.18 -4.92
CA GLU A 54 7.79 -33.42 -6.13
C GLU A 54 6.47 -33.89 -6.76
N SER A 55 5.36 -33.22 -6.44
CA SER A 55 4.15 -33.26 -7.27
C SER A 55 4.38 -32.37 -8.50
N GLY A 56 4.77 -32.99 -9.60
CA GLY A 56 5.20 -32.37 -10.86
C GLY A 56 4.11 -31.67 -11.67
N GLY A 57 3.49 -30.63 -11.11
CA GLY A 57 2.99 -29.52 -11.92
C GLY A 57 4.17 -28.68 -12.37
N ALA A 58 4.20 -28.25 -13.64
CA ALA A 58 5.26 -27.40 -14.17
C ALA A 58 5.26 -26.04 -13.47
N ARG A 59 5.92 -25.95 -12.30
CA ARG A 59 6.15 -24.67 -11.61
C ARG A 59 7.02 -23.81 -12.52
N GLY A 60 6.56 -22.61 -12.83
CA GLY A 60 7.37 -21.61 -13.53
C GLY A 60 8.77 -21.52 -12.94
N GLN A 61 9.77 -21.43 -13.81
CA GLN A 61 11.16 -21.31 -13.34
C GLN A 61 11.30 -20.02 -12.53
N ARG A 62 11.95 -20.12 -11.36
CA ARG A 62 12.28 -18.94 -10.55
C ARG A 62 13.10 -17.96 -11.39
N LEU A 63 12.69 -16.70 -11.34
CA LEU A 63 13.38 -15.60 -11.98
C LEU A 63 14.44 -15.05 -11.02
N PRO A 64 15.58 -14.54 -11.52
CA PRO A 64 16.49 -13.77 -10.69
C PRO A 64 15.78 -12.50 -10.20
N MET A 65 16.03 -12.12 -8.94
CA MET A 65 15.53 -10.86 -8.40
C MET A 65 16.12 -9.68 -9.20
N PRO A 66 15.30 -8.81 -9.82
CA PRO A 66 15.81 -7.67 -10.56
C PRO A 66 16.53 -6.69 -9.62
N LYS A 67 17.65 -6.16 -10.07
CA LYS A 67 18.35 -5.05 -9.41
C LYS A 67 17.67 -3.73 -9.77
N GLN A 68 17.89 -2.72 -8.94
CA GLN A 68 17.39 -1.36 -9.11
C GLN A 68 15.86 -1.32 -9.26
N VAL A 69 15.14 -2.03 -8.40
CA VAL A 69 13.68 -2.08 -8.37
C VAL A 69 13.09 -0.67 -8.29
N ALA A 70 12.13 -0.39 -9.16
CA ALA A 70 11.29 0.80 -9.09
C ALA A 70 9.97 0.40 -8.41
N TRP A 71 9.86 0.65 -7.10
CA TRP A 71 8.63 0.32 -6.38
C TRP A 71 7.59 1.43 -6.58
N LEU A 72 6.65 1.20 -7.49
CA LEU A 72 5.52 2.09 -7.72
C LEU A 72 4.45 1.88 -6.64
N HIS A 73 4.44 2.78 -5.65
CA HIS A 73 3.48 2.76 -4.56
C HIS A 73 2.33 3.75 -4.84
N PHE A 74 1.09 3.24 -4.85
CA PHE A 74 -0.11 4.06 -4.94
C PHE A 74 -0.70 4.30 -3.55
N ARG A 75 -1.40 5.44 -3.36
CA ARG A 75 -2.10 5.70 -2.10
C ARG A 75 -2.99 4.52 -1.73
N LYS A 76 -2.81 4.01 -0.51
CA LYS A 76 -3.58 2.90 0.09
C LYS A 76 -3.44 1.57 -0.64
N CYS A 77 -2.37 1.38 -1.41
CA CYS A 77 -2.04 0.15 -2.10
C CYS A 77 -0.66 -0.35 -1.65
N GLY A 78 -0.65 -1.09 -0.54
CA GLY A 78 0.48 -1.95 -0.19
C GLY A 78 1.74 -1.29 0.35
N THR A 79 1.64 -0.26 1.22
CA THR A 79 2.82 0.30 1.89
C THR A 79 3.65 -0.78 2.61
N SER A 80 3.00 -1.79 3.19
CA SER A 80 3.69 -2.89 3.89
C SER A 80 4.58 -3.74 2.98
N PHE A 81 4.47 -3.62 1.66
CA PHE A 81 5.30 -4.37 0.71
C PHE A 81 6.77 -3.97 0.77
N ILE A 82 7.08 -2.78 1.32
CA ILE A 82 8.47 -2.41 1.57
C ILE A 82 9.18 -3.44 2.44
N ASN A 83 8.50 -4.02 3.45
CA ASN A 83 9.12 -5.02 4.31
C ASN A 83 9.55 -6.25 3.50
N THR A 84 8.77 -6.67 2.51
CA THR A 84 9.14 -7.76 1.60
C THR A 84 10.37 -7.40 0.77
N LEU A 85 10.41 -6.18 0.23
CA LEU A 85 11.53 -5.74 -0.61
C LEU A 85 12.82 -5.60 0.19
N VAL A 86 12.79 -4.90 1.34
CA VAL A 86 14.00 -4.62 2.12
C VAL A 86 14.56 -5.83 2.85
N HIS A 87 13.75 -6.85 3.14
CA HIS A 87 14.23 -8.09 3.74
C HIS A 87 14.65 -9.15 2.71
N HIS A 88 14.41 -8.91 1.41
CA HIS A 88 14.92 -9.79 0.37
C HIS A 88 16.44 -9.63 0.22
N LYS A 89 17.21 -10.65 0.59
CA LYS A 89 18.69 -10.56 0.66
C LYS A 89 19.38 -10.31 -0.69
N ASP A 90 18.76 -10.68 -1.80
CA ASP A 90 19.28 -10.31 -3.12
C ASP A 90 19.04 -8.83 -3.47
N LEU A 91 18.11 -8.14 -2.81
CA LEU A 91 17.87 -6.72 -3.00
C LEU A 91 18.66 -5.88 -1.99
N CYS A 92 18.66 -6.33 -0.74
CA CYS A 92 19.15 -5.60 0.42
C CYS A 92 20.02 -6.50 1.30
N PRO A 93 21.25 -6.80 0.89
CA PRO A 93 22.12 -7.75 1.58
C PRO A 93 22.50 -7.30 2.99
N ASN A 94 22.51 -5.99 3.25
CA ASN A 94 22.94 -5.41 4.53
C ASN A 94 21.76 -5.03 5.43
N TRP A 95 20.52 -5.35 5.04
CA TRP A 95 19.36 -5.00 5.85
C TRP A 95 19.29 -5.83 7.13
N PRO A 96 19.20 -5.22 8.32
CA PRO A 96 19.06 -5.96 9.58
C PRO A 96 17.74 -6.73 9.65
N ASP A 97 17.77 -7.97 10.14
CA ASP A 97 16.59 -8.85 10.15
C ASP A 97 15.48 -8.38 11.12
N ASP A 98 15.82 -7.54 12.09
CA ASP A 98 14.95 -7.00 13.14
C ASP A 98 14.40 -5.60 12.84
N VAL A 99 14.82 -4.98 11.73
CA VAL A 99 14.37 -3.63 11.33
C VAL A 99 13.16 -3.75 10.42
N VAL A 100 11.98 -3.66 11.02
CA VAL A 100 10.69 -3.73 10.34
C VAL A 100 10.03 -2.36 10.30
N MET A 101 9.42 -2.00 9.16
CA MET A 101 8.56 -0.83 9.11
C MET A 101 7.25 -1.17 9.83
N GLU A 102 7.05 -0.56 11.01
CA GLU A 102 5.82 -0.65 11.79
C GLU A 102 5.35 0.76 12.14
N MET A 103 4.17 1.16 11.65
CA MET A 103 3.65 2.53 11.79
C MET A 103 2.62 2.64 12.94
N ALA A 104 2.48 1.60 13.77
CA ALA A 104 1.40 1.49 14.75
C ALA A 104 1.54 2.48 15.94
N GLU A 105 2.73 3.03 16.18
CA GLU A 105 3.02 3.83 17.39
C GLU A 105 3.93 5.04 17.09
N ASP A 106 3.41 6.06 16.40
CA ASP A 106 4.10 7.36 16.22
C ASP A 106 5.35 7.37 15.30
N LYS A 107 5.56 6.30 14.51
CA LYS A 107 6.66 6.27 13.54
C LYS A 107 6.20 6.84 12.20
N ASP A 108 6.71 8.02 11.89
CA ASP A 108 6.66 8.61 10.56
C ASP A 108 7.45 7.73 9.56
N GLU A 109 6.88 7.47 8.40
CA GLU A 109 7.53 6.74 7.30
C GLU A 109 8.85 7.41 6.92
N TYR A 110 8.90 8.74 6.96
CA TYR A 110 10.13 9.50 6.70
C TYR A 110 11.19 9.22 7.74
N ARG A 111 10.82 9.12 9.03
CA ARG A 111 11.75 8.78 10.10
C ARG A 111 12.36 7.40 9.85
N PHE A 112 11.55 6.42 9.46
CA PHE A 112 12.04 5.08 9.13
C PHE A 112 13.10 5.11 8.02
N TYR A 113 12.86 5.79 6.91
CA TYR A 113 13.85 5.86 5.82
C TYR A 113 15.07 6.74 6.13
N ASN A 114 14.91 7.75 7.00
CA ASN A 114 16.04 8.56 7.47
C ASN A 114 16.99 7.75 8.38
N GLU A 115 16.43 6.93 9.27
CA GLU A 115 17.20 6.04 10.15
C GLU A 115 17.78 4.85 9.38
N ASN A 116 17.10 4.38 8.33
CA ASN A 116 17.46 3.19 7.55
C ASN A 116 17.73 3.55 6.08
N ARG A 117 18.90 4.15 5.86
CA ARG A 117 19.34 4.63 4.54
C ARG A 117 19.38 3.50 3.49
N LEU A 118 18.41 3.51 2.57
CA LEU A 118 18.29 2.49 1.51
C LEU A 118 19.54 2.41 0.63
N ASP A 119 20.21 3.53 0.34
CA ASP A 119 21.42 3.52 -0.49
C ASP A 119 22.60 2.79 0.17
N ALA A 120 22.66 2.79 1.50
CA ALA A 120 23.69 2.09 2.27
C ALA A 120 23.32 0.62 2.54
N LEU A 121 22.05 0.36 2.88
CA LEU A 121 21.58 -0.98 3.26
C LEU A 121 21.23 -1.87 2.06
N CYS A 122 20.86 -1.24 0.93
CA CYS A 122 20.44 -1.89 -0.30
C CYS A 122 21.25 -1.36 -1.49
N PRO A 123 22.58 -1.59 -1.53
CA PRO A 123 23.39 -1.14 -2.65
C PRO A 123 22.87 -1.75 -3.96
N GLU A 124 22.46 -0.89 -4.88
CA GLU A 124 21.84 -1.27 -6.18
C GLU A 124 20.48 -1.98 -6.06
N GLY A 125 19.87 -1.97 -4.87
CA GLY A 125 18.55 -2.56 -4.66
C GLY A 125 17.46 -1.76 -5.34
N PHE A 126 17.45 -0.43 -5.18
CA PHE A 126 16.38 0.44 -5.66
C PHE A 126 16.80 1.31 -6.85
N SER A 127 15.81 1.75 -7.62
CA SER A 127 16.01 2.58 -8.81
C SER A 127 16.70 3.90 -8.46
N ARG A 128 17.57 4.36 -9.37
CA ARG A 128 18.21 5.69 -9.30
C ARG A 128 17.47 6.74 -10.14
N THR A 129 16.54 6.30 -10.99
CA THR A 129 15.80 7.16 -11.92
C THR A 129 14.36 7.38 -11.49
N TYR A 130 13.92 6.68 -10.45
CA TYR A 130 12.61 6.85 -9.83
C TYR A 130 12.74 6.80 -8.30
N GLU A 131 12.40 7.90 -7.64
CA GLU A 131 12.48 8.05 -6.19
C GLU A 131 11.17 7.56 -5.56
N SER A 132 11.15 6.26 -5.23
CA SER A 132 10.19 5.67 -4.30
C SER A 132 10.83 4.42 -3.72
N PRO A 133 10.85 4.28 -2.38
CA PRO A 133 10.15 5.08 -1.37
C PRO A 133 11.01 6.20 -0.71
N PRO A 134 10.45 7.08 0.17
CA PRO A 134 9.04 7.20 0.61
C PRO A 134 8.07 7.82 -0.41
N GLY A 135 6.77 7.55 -0.21
CA GLY A 135 5.68 8.30 -0.84
C GLY A 135 5.00 7.62 -2.03
N CYS A 136 4.09 8.35 -2.69
CA CYS A 136 3.29 7.86 -3.82
C CYS A 136 3.58 8.66 -5.11
N ALA A 137 4.86 8.77 -5.47
CA ALA A 137 5.30 9.52 -6.63
C ALA A 137 4.76 8.93 -7.94
N GLY A 138 4.42 9.77 -8.90
CA GLY A 138 4.09 9.34 -10.26
C GLY A 138 5.37 9.01 -11.03
N ILE A 139 5.40 7.84 -11.65
CA ILE A 139 6.58 7.33 -12.36
C ILE A 139 6.76 8.01 -13.72
N GLY A 140 5.68 8.41 -14.39
CA GLY A 140 5.71 9.15 -15.65
C GLY A 140 6.74 8.62 -16.66
N ASP A 141 7.63 9.47 -17.14
CA ASP A 141 8.65 9.10 -18.13
C ASP A 141 9.78 8.24 -17.56
N ALA A 142 9.90 8.13 -16.23
CA ALA A 142 10.83 7.20 -15.60
C ALA A 142 10.40 5.74 -15.77
N PHE A 143 9.16 5.46 -16.22
CA PHE A 143 8.69 4.09 -16.42
C PHE A 143 9.56 3.34 -17.40
N ASP A 144 9.82 3.90 -18.59
CA ASP A 144 10.56 3.20 -19.64
C ASP A 144 12.04 3.00 -19.25
N GLN A 145 12.59 3.89 -18.42
CA GLN A 145 13.91 3.68 -17.81
C GLN A 145 13.89 2.55 -16.78
N ASN A 146 12.74 2.17 -16.26
CA ASN A 146 12.54 1.13 -15.25
C ASN A 146 11.75 -0.09 -15.77
N GLU A 147 11.61 -0.24 -17.09
CA GLU A 147 10.90 -1.37 -17.67
C GLU A 147 11.52 -2.70 -17.22
N GLY A 148 10.67 -3.69 -16.90
CA GLY A 148 11.12 -4.99 -16.39
C GLY A 148 11.65 -4.99 -14.94
N ARG A 149 11.67 -3.84 -14.26
CA ARG A 149 12.01 -3.69 -12.83
C ARG A 149 11.00 -2.89 -12.01
N VAL A 150 9.91 -2.42 -12.64
CA VAL A 150 8.80 -1.80 -11.91
C VAL A 150 7.99 -2.86 -11.16
N MET A 151 7.73 -2.63 -9.89
CA MET A 151 6.91 -3.48 -9.04
C MET A 151 5.85 -2.64 -8.34
N GLY A 152 4.65 -3.18 -8.13
CA GLY A 152 3.61 -2.43 -7.44
C GLY A 152 2.44 -3.30 -7.00
N PHE A 153 1.66 -2.75 -6.08
CA PHE A 153 0.40 -3.34 -5.62
C PHE A 153 -0.77 -2.53 -6.14
N PHE A 154 -1.79 -3.22 -6.62
CA PHE A 154 -3.04 -2.62 -7.05
C PHE A 154 -4.14 -2.92 -6.04
N ARG A 155 -5.21 -2.15 -6.10
CA ARG A 155 -6.38 -2.34 -5.26
C ARG A 155 -7.61 -1.98 -6.06
N GLN A 156 -8.71 -2.64 -5.76
CA GLN A 156 -10.01 -2.32 -6.32
C GLN A 156 -10.29 -0.79 -6.15
N PRO A 157 -10.59 -0.04 -7.22
CA PRO A 157 -10.55 1.44 -7.19
C PRO A 157 -11.45 2.10 -6.14
N GLU A 158 -12.69 1.63 -5.99
CA GLU A 158 -13.64 2.15 -5.02
C GLU A 158 -13.21 1.84 -3.58
N GLN A 159 -12.65 0.64 -3.34
CA GLN A 159 -12.06 0.29 -2.05
C GLN A 159 -10.84 1.16 -1.73
N ARG A 160 -9.99 1.46 -2.73
CA ARG A 160 -8.85 2.37 -2.57
C ARG A 160 -9.35 3.76 -2.18
N LEU A 161 -10.30 4.31 -2.93
CA LEU A 161 -10.84 5.66 -2.72
C LEU A 161 -11.44 5.81 -1.32
N VAL A 162 -12.23 4.85 -0.86
CA VAL A 162 -12.80 4.92 0.50
C VAL A 162 -11.73 4.70 1.56
N SER A 163 -10.79 3.79 1.36
CA SER A 163 -9.65 3.64 2.27
C SER A 163 -8.81 4.91 2.37
N ASP A 164 -8.71 5.66 1.29
CA ASP A 164 -7.96 6.92 1.20
C ASP A 164 -8.70 8.03 1.93
N TRP A 165 -10.00 8.12 1.71
CA TRP A 165 -10.90 9.03 2.41
C TRP A 165 -10.87 8.81 3.92
N TYR A 166 -10.88 7.55 4.38
CA TYR A 166 -10.75 7.26 5.81
C TYR A 166 -9.41 7.69 6.37
N GLN A 167 -8.32 7.56 5.63
CA GLN A 167 -7.03 8.05 6.11
C GLN A 167 -7.05 9.59 6.19
N ASP A 168 -7.44 10.25 5.10
CA ASP A 168 -7.47 11.71 5.02
C ASP A 168 -8.43 12.35 6.02
N GLY A 169 -9.63 11.80 6.21
CA GLY A 169 -10.68 12.42 7.01
C GLY A 169 -10.60 12.10 8.52
N VAL A 170 -9.89 11.02 8.90
CA VAL A 170 -9.78 10.59 10.31
C VAL A 170 -8.48 11.04 10.95
N GLU A 171 -7.39 11.16 10.17
CA GLU A 171 -6.09 11.64 10.65
C GLU A 171 -5.96 13.17 10.55
N LYS A 172 -6.62 13.83 9.59
CA LYS A 172 -6.58 15.29 9.46
C LYS A 172 -7.69 15.93 10.30
N ALA A 173 -7.38 17.04 10.97
CA ALA A 173 -8.28 17.75 11.88
C ALA A 173 -9.56 18.29 11.21
N VAL A 174 -9.64 18.26 9.88
CA VAL A 174 -10.81 18.70 9.09
C VAL A 174 -11.31 17.53 8.25
N PRO A 175 -12.44 16.89 8.63
CA PRO A 175 -13.04 15.84 7.84
C PRO A 175 -13.42 16.40 6.46
N ARG A 176 -12.80 15.91 5.39
CA ARG A 176 -13.28 16.16 4.04
C ARG A 176 -14.49 15.27 3.79
N PRO A 177 -15.64 15.79 3.34
CA PRO A 177 -16.76 14.93 2.97
C PRO A 177 -16.36 14.03 1.80
N LEU A 178 -16.86 12.79 1.78
CA LEU A 178 -16.77 11.93 0.61
C LEU A 178 -17.80 12.42 -0.42
N ASP A 179 -17.48 13.51 -1.10
CA ASP A 179 -18.35 14.18 -2.04
C ASP A 179 -17.80 14.12 -3.48
N ALA A 180 -18.55 14.71 -4.41
CA ALA A 180 -18.17 14.72 -5.82
C ALA A 180 -16.82 15.40 -6.06
N TYR A 181 -16.44 16.37 -5.22
CA TYR A 181 -15.17 17.06 -5.34
C TYR A 181 -14.00 16.12 -5.00
N TYR A 182 -14.05 15.47 -3.83
CA TYR A 182 -13.03 14.50 -3.42
C TYR A 182 -12.92 13.34 -4.42
N ILE A 183 -14.06 12.84 -4.88
CA ILE A 183 -14.11 11.77 -5.89
C ILE A 183 -13.41 12.22 -7.18
N ASN A 184 -13.71 13.42 -7.69
CA ASN A 184 -13.14 13.88 -8.95
C ASN A 184 -11.63 14.17 -8.87
N GLU A 185 -11.14 14.70 -7.75
CA GLU A 185 -9.70 14.89 -7.55
C GLU A 185 -8.95 13.57 -7.50
N THR A 186 -9.52 12.57 -6.82
CA THR A 186 -8.87 11.28 -6.55
C THR A 186 -9.10 10.21 -7.61
N ALA A 187 -10.00 10.45 -8.56
CA ALA A 187 -10.30 9.53 -9.65
C ALA A 187 -9.07 9.31 -10.55
N GLY A 188 -8.85 8.07 -10.95
CA GLY A 188 -7.74 7.71 -11.83
C GLY A 188 -6.36 7.79 -11.18
N CYS A 189 -6.26 7.57 -9.87
CA CYS A 189 -5.01 7.64 -9.12
C CYS A 189 -3.94 6.69 -9.67
N ALA A 190 -4.30 5.44 -9.99
CA ALA A 190 -3.36 4.50 -10.58
C ALA A 190 -2.92 4.93 -11.99
N VAL A 191 -3.87 5.40 -12.82
CA VAL A 191 -3.56 5.96 -14.15
C VAL A 191 -2.56 7.12 -14.03
N LYS A 192 -2.87 8.12 -13.20
CA LYS A 192 -2.02 9.31 -13.01
C LYS A 192 -0.64 8.93 -12.47
N SER A 193 -0.56 8.04 -11.48
CA SER A 193 0.72 7.57 -10.95
C SER A 193 1.53 6.80 -11.98
N LEU A 194 0.88 6.09 -12.90
CA LEU A 194 1.57 5.39 -13.99
C LEU A 194 2.01 6.32 -15.11
N THR A 195 1.25 7.36 -15.48
CA THR A 195 1.49 8.17 -16.69
C THR A 195 2.07 9.54 -16.45
N ARG A 196 1.86 10.12 -15.27
CA ARG A 196 2.30 11.47 -14.93
C ARG A 196 3.53 11.41 -14.05
N GLN A 197 4.39 12.40 -14.19
CA GLN A 197 5.47 12.64 -13.24
C GLN A 197 4.89 13.39 -12.03
N GLY A 198 5.38 13.07 -10.84
CA GLY A 198 5.16 13.92 -9.68
C GLY A 198 5.78 13.33 -8.44
N ALA A 199 6.36 14.16 -7.58
CA ALA A 199 7.02 13.72 -6.36
C ALA A 199 6.20 14.17 -5.16
N PHE A 200 6.04 13.27 -4.18
CA PHE A 200 5.55 13.69 -2.88
C PHE A 200 6.65 14.50 -2.17
N ARG A 201 6.73 15.81 -2.37
CA ARG A 201 7.66 16.67 -1.62
C ARG A 201 6.94 17.31 -0.42
N HIS A 202 7.08 16.73 0.77
CA HIS A 202 6.57 17.34 2.02
C HIS A 202 7.38 18.57 2.49
N ASN A 203 8.60 18.75 1.98
CA ASN A 203 9.54 19.78 2.47
C ASN A 203 9.75 20.93 1.50
N VAL A 204 8.81 21.19 0.60
CA VAL A 204 8.74 22.50 -0.05
C VAL A 204 7.86 23.38 0.82
N PRO A 205 8.44 24.37 1.51
CA PRO A 205 7.64 25.33 2.25
C PRO A 205 6.60 25.93 1.31
N ALA A 206 5.38 26.18 1.81
CA ALA A 206 4.29 26.79 1.04
C ALA A 206 4.66 28.12 0.33
N TRP A 207 5.81 28.71 0.67
CA TRP A 207 6.35 29.93 0.08
C TRP A 207 7.42 29.72 -1.02
N ALA A 208 7.89 28.50 -1.27
CA ALA A 208 9.07 28.23 -2.10
C ALA A 208 8.87 28.37 -3.63
N GLY A 209 7.77 28.98 -4.07
CA GLY A 209 7.48 29.22 -5.47
C GLY A 209 5.98 29.27 -5.76
N PRO A 210 5.58 29.74 -6.95
CA PRO A 210 4.21 29.59 -7.42
C PRO A 210 3.80 28.10 -7.37
N MET A 211 2.55 27.83 -6.98
CA MET A 211 1.99 26.48 -6.82
C MET A 211 2.08 25.60 -8.08
N ASP A 212 2.47 26.15 -9.22
CA ASP A 212 2.55 25.49 -10.52
C ASP A 212 3.80 24.60 -10.70
N GLN A 213 4.83 24.75 -9.86
CA GLN A 213 6.06 23.94 -9.93
C GLN A 213 6.18 22.85 -8.86
N PHE A 214 5.25 22.82 -7.90
CA PHE A 214 5.17 21.72 -6.95
C PHE A 214 4.32 20.63 -7.58
N ALA A 215 4.98 19.57 -8.06
CA ALA A 215 4.29 18.41 -8.59
C ALA A 215 3.49 17.75 -7.46
N LEU A 216 2.24 18.19 -7.32
CA LEU A 216 1.25 17.62 -6.43
C LEU A 216 1.22 16.10 -6.64
N GLU A 217 1.04 15.35 -5.55
CA GLU A 217 0.87 13.91 -5.60
C GLU A 217 -0.14 13.55 -6.70
N PRO A 218 0.24 12.77 -7.74
CA PRO A 218 -0.56 12.65 -8.96
C PRO A 218 -2.01 12.28 -8.69
N CYS A 219 -2.23 11.45 -7.66
CA CYS A 219 -3.55 11.02 -7.25
C CYS A 219 -4.52 12.15 -6.89
N THR A 220 -4.07 13.32 -6.44
CA THR A 220 -4.96 14.45 -6.10
C THR A 220 -4.86 15.61 -7.09
N THR A 221 -4.39 15.35 -8.32
CA THR A 221 -4.23 16.38 -9.35
C THR A 221 -5.38 16.40 -10.34
N LEU A 222 -5.83 17.60 -10.70
CA LEU A 222 -6.64 17.83 -11.89
C LEU A 222 -5.72 18.22 -13.06
N PRO A 223 -6.13 17.95 -14.33
CA PRO A 223 -7.39 17.32 -14.74
C PRO A 223 -7.44 15.81 -14.42
N VAL A 224 -8.62 15.21 -14.51
CA VAL A 224 -8.78 13.74 -14.53
C VAL A 224 -8.00 13.11 -15.70
N PRO A 225 -7.76 11.79 -15.71
CA PRO A 225 -7.04 11.16 -16.81
C PRO A 225 -7.74 11.31 -18.16
N THR A 226 -6.94 11.27 -19.22
CA THR A 226 -7.45 11.09 -20.59
C THR A 226 -7.54 9.61 -20.95
N GLU A 227 -8.27 9.27 -22.02
CA GLU A 227 -8.33 7.90 -22.52
C GLU A 227 -6.96 7.36 -22.96
N ASP A 228 -6.09 8.22 -23.50
CA ASP A 228 -4.74 7.81 -23.91
C ASP A 228 -3.83 7.56 -22.71
N GLU A 229 -4.02 8.29 -21.61
CA GLU A 229 -3.37 7.96 -20.34
C GLU A 229 -3.83 6.59 -19.83
N VAL A 230 -5.14 6.27 -19.89
CA VAL A 230 -5.64 4.95 -19.50
C VAL A 230 -5.01 3.84 -20.34
N LYS A 231 -4.97 3.99 -21.68
CA LYS A 231 -4.32 3.01 -22.57
C LYS A 231 -2.85 2.83 -22.21
N SER A 232 -2.12 3.93 -22.03
CA SER A 232 -0.70 3.92 -21.66
C SER A 232 -0.48 3.22 -20.31
N ALA A 233 -1.30 3.53 -19.30
CA ALA A 233 -1.25 2.90 -17.99
C ALA A 233 -1.47 1.38 -18.08
N VAL A 234 -2.49 0.93 -18.81
CA VAL A 234 -2.76 -0.50 -19.04
C VAL A 234 -1.56 -1.21 -19.67
N GLU A 235 -0.95 -0.62 -20.70
CA GLU A 235 0.25 -1.19 -21.34
C GLU A 235 1.47 -1.19 -20.43
N ARG A 236 1.60 -0.20 -19.54
CA ARG A 236 2.67 -0.17 -18.52
C ARG A 236 2.49 -1.29 -17.49
N VAL A 237 1.27 -1.54 -16.99
CA VAL A 237 1.03 -2.64 -16.04
C VAL A 237 1.47 -3.99 -16.62
N LYS A 238 1.18 -4.24 -17.91
CA LYS A 238 1.58 -5.48 -18.61
C LYS A 238 3.10 -5.72 -18.65
N ARG A 239 3.90 -4.66 -18.51
CA ARG A 239 5.37 -4.68 -18.61
C ARG A 239 6.07 -4.59 -17.25
N MET A 240 5.30 -4.59 -16.15
CA MET A 240 5.85 -4.61 -14.79
C MET A 240 6.49 -5.95 -14.45
N ALA A 241 7.58 -5.90 -13.68
CA ALA A 241 8.25 -7.07 -13.14
C ALA A 241 7.31 -7.84 -12.21
N PHE A 242 6.66 -7.12 -11.30
CA PHE A 242 5.75 -7.69 -10.31
C PHE A 242 4.45 -6.87 -10.19
N VAL A 243 3.33 -7.58 -10.04
CA VAL A 243 2.00 -7.01 -9.86
C VAL A 243 1.33 -7.79 -8.74
N GLY A 244 1.13 -7.13 -7.60
CA GLY A 244 0.36 -7.65 -6.46
C GLY A 244 -1.03 -7.05 -6.38
N LEU A 245 -1.93 -7.71 -5.64
CA LEU A 245 -3.29 -7.24 -5.35
C LEU A 245 -3.47 -7.08 -3.84
N THR A 246 -3.98 -5.93 -3.41
CA THR A 246 -4.12 -5.60 -1.98
C THR A 246 -5.13 -6.50 -1.29
N GLU A 247 -6.25 -6.81 -1.95
CA GLU A 247 -7.28 -7.73 -1.47
C GLU A 247 -6.87 -9.20 -1.46
N GLU A 248 -5.74 -9.55 -2.12
CA GLU A 248 -5.13 -10.88 -2.09
C GLU A 248 -3.70 -10.77 -1.51
N TRP A 249 -3.53 -10.02 -0.41
CA TRP A 249 -2.23 -9.66 0.16
C TRP A 249 -1.29 -10.85 0.36
N ALA A 250 -1.71 -11.82 1.18
CA ALA A 250 -0.89 -12.99 1.49
C ALA A 250 -0.50 -13.76 0.22
N LEU A 251 -1.46 -13.93 -0.69
CA LEU A 251 -1.22 -14.62 -1.96
C LEU A 251 -0.25 -13.84 -2.87
N SER A 252 -0.27 -12.51 -2.81
CA SER A 252 0.69 -11.65 -3.50
C SER A 252 2.11 -11.78 -2.96
N ILE A 253 2.27 -11.84 -1.63
CA ILE A 253 3.59 -12.10 -1.01
C ILE A 253 4.10 -13.49 -1.42
N CYS A 254 3.25 -14.50 -1.35
CA CYS A 254 3.62 -15.85 -1.79
C CYS A 254 4.00 -15.90 -3.28
N LEU A 255 3.26 -15.19 -4.14
CA LEU A 255 3.60 -15.07 -5.55
C LEU A 255 4.98 -14.41 -5.74
N PHE A 256 5.27 -13.34 -5.00
CA PHE A 256 6.57 -12.69 -5.06
C PHE A 256 7.71 -13.67 -4.74
N HIS A 257 7.59 -14.44 -3.66
CA HIS A 257 8.60 -15.44 -3.29
C HIS A 257 8.65 -16.65 -4.22
N ALA A 258 7.52 -17.04 -4.81
CA ALA A 258 7.51 -18.07 -5.84
C ALA A 258 8.25 -17.61 -7.11
N MET A 259 8.11 -16.33 -7.48
CA MET A 259 8.78 -15.75 -8.63
C MET A 259 10.27 -15.51 -8.39
N TYR A 260 10.66 -14.89 -7.28
CA TYR A 260 12.02 -14.37 -7.07
C TYR A 260 12.81 -15.08 -5.98
N GLY A 261 12.21 -16.02 -5.25
CA GLY A 261 12.84 -16.69 -4.12
C GLY A 261 12.79 -15.87 -2.84
N GLY A 262 13.82 -15.99 -2.00
CA GLY A 262 13.83 -15.40 -0.68
C GLY A 262 13.04 -16.21 0.36
N ARG A 263 13.25 -15.87 1.63
CA ARG A 263 12.54 -16.46 2.78
C ARG A 263 11.37 -15.55 3.14
N CYS A 264 10.18 -16.13 3.25
CA CYS A 264 9.04 -15.45 3.85
C CYS A 264 9.29 -15.19 5.34
N VAL A 265 8.82 -14.05 5.82
CA VAL A 265 8.93 -13.64 7.22
C VAL A 265 7.61 -13.02 7.67
N ASP A 266 7.19 -13.30 8.91
CA ASP A 266 5.83 -13.02 9.40
C ASP A 266 5.41 -11.55 9.25
N TYR A 267 6.37 -10.62 9.36
CA TYR A 267 6.11 -9.19 9.21
C TYR A 267 5.79 -8.72 7.79
N GLU A 268 5.99 -9.54 6.76
CA GLU A 268 5.52 -9.27 5.40
C GLU A 268 3.99 -9.39 5.28
N LEU A 269 3.38 -10.14 6.19
CA LEU A 269 1.95 -10.40 6.24
C LEU A 269 1.24 -9.51 7.25
N MET A 270 2.00 -8.79 8.07
CA MET A 270 1.48 -7.79 8.99
C MET A 270 0.98 -6.55 8.25
N ASN A 271 -0.19 -6.06 8.65
CA ASN A 271 -0.63 -4.73 8.25
C ASN A 271 0.15 -3.69 9.05
N THR A 272 1.20 -3.13 8.44
CA THR A 272 2.08 -2.15 9.08
C THR A 272 1.42 -0.80 9.31
N ARG A 273 0.22 -0.57 8.75
CA ARG A 273 -0.59 0.63 8.89
C ARG A 273 -2.01 0.28 9.35
N PRO A 274 -2.15 -0.30 10.55
CA PRO A 274 -3.47 -0.58 11.10
C PRO A 274 -4.21 0.75 11.29
N ASN A 275 -5.46 0.82 10.84
CA ASN A 275 -6.26 2.03 11.05
C ASN A 275 -6.60 2.12 12.55
N SER A 276 -6.01 3.09 13.24
CA SER A 276 -6.07 3.27 14.71
C SER A 276 -7.48 3.37 15.29
N LYS A 277 -8.48 3.69 14.46
CA LYS A 277 -9.89 3.83 14.89
C LYS A 277 -10.80 2.66 14.49
N LYS A 278 -10.27 1.55 13.97
CA LYS A 278 -11.12 0.39 13.65
C LYS A 278 -11.44 -0.45 14.90
N ARG A 279 -12.70 -0.35 15.32
CA ARG A 279 -13.47 -1.51 15.82
C ARG A 279 -13.33 -2.65 14.79
N SER A 280 -12.65 -3.72 15.17
CA SER A 280 -12.59 -5.06 14.55
C SER A 280 -13.02 -5.19 13.07
N GLY A 281 -12.06 -5.36 12.16
CA GLY A 281 -12.20 -6.31 11.05
C GLY A 281 -13.07 -5.97 9.83
N THR A 282 -13.59 -4.75 9.65
CA THR A 282 -14.38 -4.48 8.43
C THR A 282 -13.47 -4.34 7.20
N ASN A 283 -13.40 -5.42 6.41
CA ASN A 283 -13.17 -5.33 4.98
C ASN A 283 -14.19 -4.34 4.42
N TYR A 284 -13.74 -3.36 3.63
CA TYR A 284 -14.63 -2.42 2.96
C TYR A 284 -15.46 -3.20 1.94
N SER A 285 -16.64 -3.66 2.35
CA SER A 285 -17.50 -4.43 1.46
C SER A 285 -17.92 -3.55 0.28
N THR A 286 -17.91 -4.11 -0.93
CA THR A 286 -18.30 -3.39 -2.14
C THR A 286 -19.73 -2.85 -2.07
N GLU A 287 -20.61 -3.50 -1.31
CA GLU A 287 -22.00 -3.05 -1.12
C GLU A 287 -22.09 -1.80 -0.24
N GLU A 288 -21.33 -1.73 0.86
CA GLU A 288 -21.23 -0.50 1.66
C GLU A 288 -20.67 0.65 0.81
N LEU A 289 -19.68 0.34 -0.03
CA LEU A 289 -19.07 1.30 -0.94
C LEU A 289 -20.07 1.82 -1.97
N LYS A 290 -20.87 0.96 -2.60
CA LYS A 290 -21.93 1.37 -3.54
C LYS A 290 -22.91 2.36 -2.91
N GLY A 291 -23.33 2.10 -1.67
CA GLY A 291 -24.22 3.02 -0.94
C GLY A 291 -23.55 4.37 -0.67
N ARG A 292 -22.30 4.37 -0.21
CA ARG A 292 -21.53 5.59 0.09
C ARG A 292 -21.20 6.41 -1.16
N LEU A 293 -20.87 5.73 -2.25
CA LEU A 293 -20.49 6.32 -3.53
C LEU A 293 -21.70 6.59 -4.43
N LYS A 294 -22.92 6.30 -3.98
CA LYS A 294 -24.17 6.46 -4.74
C LYS A 294 -24.09 5.76 -6.12
N GLY A 295 -23.47 4.59 -6.15
CA GLY A 295 -23.23 3.81 -7.37
C GLY A 295 -22.13 4.36 -8.28
N TRP A 296 -21.36 5.37 -7.87
CA TRP A 296 -20.20 5.83 -8.63
C TRP A 296 -19.13 4.74 -8.71
N THR A 297 -18.50 4.67 -9.88
CA THR A 297 -17.36 3.81 -10.16
C THR A 297 -16.25 4.63 -10.81
N ASP A 298 -14.98 4.32 -10.55
CA ASP A 298 -13.84 5.00 -11.16
C ASP A 298 -13.68 4.56 -12.63
N PRO A 299 -14.05 5.40 -13.61
CA PRO A 299 -14.00 4.99 -15.01
C PRO A 299 -12.55 4.90 -15.54
N TRP A 300 -11.57 5.44 -14.82
CA TRP A 300 -10.19 5.55 -15.26
C TRP A 300 -9.32 4.43 -14.68
N ASP A 301 -9.41 4.20 -13.36
CA ASP A 301 -8.62 3.16 -12.69
C ASP A 301 -9.19 1.75 -12.93
N GLY A 302 -10.46 1.62 -13.27
CA GLY A 302 -11.11 0.33 -13.58
C GLY A 302 -10.31 -0.50 -14.59
N PRO A 303 -10.09 -0.02 -15.83
CA PRO A 303 -9.30 -0.74 -16.84
C PRO A 303 -7.88 -1.12 -16.39
N VAL A 304 -7.21 -0.27 -15.62
CA VAL A 304 -5.85 -0.53 -15.09
C VAL A 304 -5.88 -1.65 -14.06
N TYR A 305 -6.85 -1.62 -13.14
CA TYR A 305 -7.03 -2.66 -12.14
C TYR A 305 -7.41 -4.01 -12.77
N GLU A 306 -8.27 -4.02 -13.78
CA GLU A 306 -8.59 -5.24 -14.55
C GLU A 306 -7.34 -5.86 -15.19
N ALA A 307 -6.49 -5.04 -15.81
CA ALA A 307 -5.22 -5.50 -16.38
C ALA A 307 -4.27 -6.05 -15.31
N ALA A 308 -4.16 -5.37 -14.16
CA ALA A 308 -3.36 -5.85 -13.03
C ALA A 308 -3.88 -7.20 -12.51
N ARG A 309 -5.20 -7.34 -12.38
CA ARG A 309 -5.85 -8.57 -11.91
C ARG A 309 -5.62 -9.73 -12.88
N GLU A 310 -5.71 -9.49 -14.19
CA GLU A 310 -5.42 -10.51 -15.20
C GLU A 310 -3.97 -11.02 -15.08
N ILE A 311 -2.99 -10.12 -14.98
CA ILE A 311 -1.57 -10.47 -14.84
C ILE A 311 -1.33 -11.25 -13.55
N PHE A 312 -1.91 -10.78 -12.44
CA PHE A 312 -1.80 -11.44 -11.14
C PHE A 312 -2.26 -12.89 -11.22
N TRP A 313 -3.50 -13.14 -11.63
CA TRP A 313 -4.04 -14.51 -11.67
C TRP A 313 -3.37 -15.39 -12.70
N ARG A 314 -2.93 -14.83 -13.84
CA ARG A 314 -2.11 -15.56 -14.81
C ARG A 314 -0.81 -16.05 -14.17
N ARG A 315 -0.12 -15.19 -13.40
CA ARG A 315 1.14 -15.56 -12.73
C ARG A 315 0.93 -16.50 -11.55
N ILE A 316 -0.18 -16.38 -10.82
CA ILE A 316 -0.57 -17.38 -9.81
C ILE A 316 -0.64 -18.78 -10.42
N ALA A 317 -1.30 -18.90 -11.58
CA ALA A 317 -1.38 -20.16 -12.31
C ALA A 317 -0.02 -20.62 -12.84
N GLU A 318 0.77 -19.70 -13.44
CA GLU A 318 2.10 -19.98 -13.99
C GLU A 318 3.09 -20.51 -12.96
N TYR A 319 3.10 -19.95 -11.75
CA TYR A 319 4.01 -20.33 -10.67
C TYR A 319 3.43 -21.39 -9.73
N GLY A 320 2.20 -21.85 -9.98
CA GLY A 320 1.53 -22.88 -9.18
C GLY A 320 1.33 -22.48 -7.72
N VAL A 321 0.99 -21.21 -7.47
CA VAL A 321 0.80 -20.68 -6.12
C VAL A 321 -0.63 -20.99 -5.66
N GLU A 322 -0.75 -21.81 -4.61
CA GLU A 322 -2.04 -22.13 -4.00
C GLU A 322 -2.19 -21.45 -2.64
N LYS A 323 -3.43 -21.12 -2.23
CA LYS A 323 -3.69 -20.47 -0.92
C LYS A 323 -3.19 -21.32 0.26
N THR A 324 -3.35 -22.64 0.18
CA THR A 324 -2.87 -23.61 1.18
C THR A 324 -1.35 -23.69 1.22
N ALA A 325 -0.70 -23.84 0.05
CA ALA A 325 0.76 -23.86 -0.05
C ALA A 325 1.40 -22.54 0.41
N CYS A 326 0.74 -21.41 0.14
CA CYS A 326 1.13 -20.10 0.63
C CYS A 326 1.15 -20.03 2.16
N ALA A 327 0.11 -20.58 2.81
CA ALA A 327 0.09 -20.68 4.27
C ALA A 327 1.19 -21.60 4.79
N GLU A 328 1.43 -22.72 4.14
CA GLU A 328 2.52 -23.61 4.53
C GLU A 328 3.91 -23.02 4.28
N GLN A 329 4.09 -22.07 3.36
CA GLN A 329 5.41 -21.49 3.08
C GLN A 329 5.69 -20.23 3.91
N CYS A 330 4.66 -19.43 4.16
CA CYS A 330 4.80 -18.08 4.73
C CYS A 330 4.01 -17.89 6.05
N LEU A 331 3.18 -18.85 6.45
CA LEU A 331 2.35 -18.80 7.66
C LEU A 331 2.64 -19.95 8.64
N GLN A 332 3.77 -20.66 8.56
CA GLN A 332 4.03 -21.80 9.49
C GLN A 332 4.11 -21.38 10.97
N ASP A 333 4.37 -20.10 11.25
CA ASP A 333 4.55 -19.57 12.60
C ASP A 333 3.53 -18.45 12.96
N TYR A 334 2.54 -18.17 12.10
CA TYR A 334 1.49 -17.15 12.31
C TYR A 334 0.23 -17.75 12.95
#